data_AF-A0A9D8TDI9-F1
#
_entry.id   AF-A0A9D8TDI9-F1
#
_cell.length_a   1.000
_cell.length_b   1.000
_cell.length_c   1.000
_cell.angle_alpha   90.00
_cell.angle_beta   90.00
_cell.angle_gamma   90.00
#
_symmetry.space_group_name_H-M   'P 1'
#
loop_
_entity.id
_entity.type
_entity.pdbx_description
1 polymer ?
#
loop_
_entity_poly.entity_id
_entity_poly.type
_entity_poly.pdbx_seq_one_letter_code
_entity_poly.pdbx_strand_id
1 'polypeptide(L)'
;MKKLQMICLLMLAFFTFSCYDDTDILSRLDAMESDRVASIETQIAAAQSSIEALQAADVALDKYIDALEAKSDSLAQVLQNSDQQLDNRIDEVYEMTMKEFALVNAELQALNSQDSLLNVRLTELNDYIAQVEAQQKAEHDWVQQTFSTLEQYEATCAAIAGLEAHLQTVDGELLDLTQALAEQKQALEQSIADAVTSVKSWVNEQLSGYYTIAQTDAKIAAVLDTMTQENAELRQQLTQMQDSLAQTRIDLTTAYQSAIKQAIEEHDGKITKEIAAQVESLNKRIDDEVAAINAQLQTLADRVAALEKEMEELKKALDIKFDQVNPNYQPGEVVNVAFTLSNADENTVVEAIAEGLWKARVSMDGYDKGTIKVTTSAGGGEGKVLVFVNKGNATIMRVLLFDQGVVRVLNDAITVSPSDTTLVVNLSTSVPEIKVVIPDDAQSWIRQCELPVTKADMREESIAFAIDANLSKEPRETIIRILSSETNKEKAAFSIYQQSDVMGNNEIWYTSTDGNIVEPSDPGAFRANIISNTYLNGKGVLRFDADVDRLGESTFKSCYTLK
;
A
#
# COMPACT_ATOMS: atom_id res chain seq x y z
N MET A 1 -262.77 -49.58 63.03
CA MET A 1 -263.87 -48.60 62.82
C MET A 1 -265.02 -49.32 62.09
N LYS A 2 -266.28 -49.14 62.52
CA LYS A 2 -267.53 -49.48 61.80
C LYS A 2 -267.55 -50.72 60.88
N LYS A 3 -268.07 -51.85 61.38
CA LYS A 3 -269.28 -52.56 60.87
C LYS A 3 -269.48 -53.87 61.66
N LEU A 4 -270.54 -53.95 62.46
CA LEU A 4 -271.88 -54.46 62.10
C LEU A 4 -271.90 -56.00 62.09
N GLN A 5 -272.50 -56.65 63.09
CA GLN A 5 -273.95 -56.83 63.21
C GLN A 5 -274.56 -57.60 62.02
N MET A 6 -274.37 -58.93 62.01
CA MET A 6 -275.30 -59.87 61.39
C MET A 6 -275.04 -61.28 61.95
N ILE A 7 -276.11 -62.05 62.23
CA ILE A 7 -276.09 -63.49 62.56
C ILE A 7 -275.40 -63.86 63.89
N CYS A 8 -276.03 -64.02 65.07
CA CYS A 8 -277.32 -63.56 65.60
C CYS A 8 -278.67 -64.12 65.08
N LEU A 9 -278.78 -65.26 64.37
CA LEU A 9 -280.15 -65.80 64.15
C LEU A 9 -280.39 -67.29 63.85
N LEU A 10 -279.55 -68.04 63.13
CA LEU A 10 -279.81 -69.49 63.02
C LEU A 10 -279.46 -70.15 64.37
N MET A 11 -280.45 -70.52 65.18
CA MET A 11 -281.43 -71.62 65.00
C MET A 11 -280.71 -72.97 65.08
N LEU A 12 -280.93 -73.70 66.17
CA LEU A 12 -282.09 -74.58 66.43
C LEU A 12 -282.07 -75.83 65.55
N ALA A 13 -282.36 -76.96 66.19
CA ALA A 13 -282.37 -78.31 65.63
C ALA A 13 -280.94 -78.83 65.27
N PHE A 14 -280.55 -80.08 65.53
CA PHE A 14 -281.21 -81.26 66.15
C PHE A 14 -280.38 -81.71 67.38
N PHE A 15 -280.95 -81.96 68.57
CA PHE A 15 -281.75 -83.12 69.00
C PHE A 15 -280.95 -84.43 69.30
N THR A 16 -281.12 -84.88 70.55
CA THR A 16 -281.02 -86.26 71.09
C THR A 16 -279.67 -86.88 71.54
N PHE A 17 -279.74 -87.45 72.75
CA PHE A 17 -278.96 -88.51 73.41
C PHE A 17 -277.59 -88.26 74.13
N SER A 18 -277.70 -88.20 75.46
CA SER A 18 -276.75 -88.63 76.53
C SER A 18 -275.63 -87.68 76.99
N CYS A 19 -275.20 -87.86 78.26
CA CYS A 19 -274.47 -86.89 79.09
C CYS A 19 -272.93 -86.91 78.92
N TYR A 20 -272.27 -85.74 79.02
CA TYR A 20 -270.88 -85.58 79.50
C TYR A 20 -270.57 -84.12 79.95
N ASP A 21 -269.43 -83.88 80.61
CA ASP A 21 -269.00 -82.62 81.29
C ASP A 21 -267.56 -82.20 80.88
N ASP A 22 -267.22 -80.90 80.89
CA ASP A 22 -266.16 -80.33 80.00
C ASP A 22 -265.39 -79.07 80.52
N THR A 23 -264.75 -79.14 81.70
CA THR A 23 -264.13 -77.94 82.36
C THR A 23 -262.60 -77.76 82.15
N ASP A 24 -261.83 -78.81 81.81
CA ASP A 24 -260.34 -78.78 81.82
C ASP A 24 -259.70 -77.89 80.74
N ILE A 25 -260.33 -77.82 79.57
CA ILE A 25 -259.72 -77.24 78.36
C ILE A 25 -259.48 -75.73 78.48
N LEU A 26 -260.40 -75.00 79.13
CA LEU A 26 -260.34 -73.53 79.25
C LEU A 26 -259.16 -73.07 80.11
N SER A 27 -258.89 -73.76 81.22
CA SER A 27 -257.73 -73.49 82.11
C SER A 27 -256.40 -73.52 81.37
N ARG A 28 -256.22 -74.49 80.47
CA ARG A 28 -254.99 -74.66 79.69
C ARG A 28 -254.84 -73.63 78.56
N LEU A 29 -255.94 -72.98 78.16
CA LEU A 29 -255.93 -71.91 77.17
C LEU A 29 -255.42 -70.61 77.80
N ASP A 30 -256.00 -70.21 78.94
CA ASP A 30 -255.57 -69.02 79.70
C ASP A 30 -254.08 -69.09 80.10
N ALA A 31 -253.61 -70.27 80.52
CA ALA A 31 -252.20 -70.48 80.86
C ALA A 31 -251.24 -70.38 79.65
N MET A 32 -251.72 -70.55 78.41
CA MET A 32 -250.92 -70.24 77.22
C MET A 32 -250.96 -68.74 76.90
N GLU A 33 -252.14 -68.13 76.96
CA GLU A 33 -252.37 -66.75 76.52
C GLU A 33 -251.79 -65.70 77.50
N SER A 34 -251.91 -65.92 78.81
CA SER A 34 -251.32 -65.05 79.85
C SER A 34 -249.79 -65.13 79.89
N ASP A 35 -249.24 -66.33 80.08
CA ASP A 35 -247.87 -66.45 80.59
C ASP A 35 -246.85 -66.73 79.48
N ARG A 36 -247.20 -67.58 78.51
CA ARG A 36 -246.25 -68.01 77.46
C ARG A 36 -246.13 -66.97 76.36
N VAL A 37 -247.25 -66.38 75.90
CA VAL A 37 -247.24 -65.37 74.83
C VAL A 37 -246.51 -64.10 75.29
N ALA A 38 -246.85 -63.55 76.45
CA ALA A 38 -246.18 -62.36 77.00
C ALA A 38 -244.67 -62.57 77.25
N SER A 39 -244.26 -63.77 77.67
CA SER A 39 -242.84 -64.13 77.81
C SER A 39 -242.11 -64.14 76.46
N ILE A 40 -242.74 -64.66 75.41
CA ILE A 40 -242.19 -64.67 74.04
C ILE A 40 -242.09 -63.25 73.49
N GLU A 41 -243.12 -62.40 73.66
CA GLU A 41 -243.08 -61.00 73.22
C GLU A 41 -241.94 -60.21 73.89
N THR A 42 -241.72 -60.44 75.19
CA THR A 42 -240.60 -59.85 75.93
C THR A 42 -239.24 -60.28 75.37
N GLN A 43 -239.10 -61.56 75.00
CA GLN A 43 -237.88 -62.08 74.36
C GLN A 43 -237.67 -61.50 72.96
N ILE A 44 -238.74 -61.30 72.18
CA ILE A 44 -238.68 -60.67 70.85
C ILE A 44 -238.17 -59.22 70.96
N ALA A 45 -238.70 -58.43 71.89
CA ALA A 45 -238.26 -57.05 72.09
C ALA A 45 -236.78 -56.96 72.52
N ALA A 46 -236.33 -57.85 73.41
CA ALA A 46 -234.93 -57.95 73.81
C ALA A 46 -234.02 -58.36 72.63
N ALA A 47 -234.47 -59.30 71.80
CA ALA A 47 -233.76 -59.70 70.59
C ALA A 47 -233.65 -58.55 69.57
N GLN A 48 -234.71 -57.76 69.37
CA GLN A 48 -234.68 -56.59 68.48
C GLN A 48 -233.67 -55.53 68.96
N SER A 49 -233.66 -55.19 70.25
CA SER A 49 -232.66 -54.26 70.80
C SER A 49 -231.23 -54.79 70.65
N SER A 50 -231.04 -56.11 70.80
CA SER A 50 -229.73 -56.75 70.56
C SER A 50 -229.32 -56.70 69.08
N ILE A 51 -230.27 -56.81 68.14
CA ILE A 51 -230.01 -56.68 66.69
C ILE A 51 -229.61 -55.25 66.34
N GLU A 52 -230.30 -54.23 66.86
CA GLU A 52 -229.94 -52.82 66.64
C GLU A 52 -228.54 -52.50 67.17
N ALA A 53 -228.17 -53.02 68.35
CA ALA A 53 -226.83 -52.86 68.91
C ALA A 53 -225.75 -53.55 68.05
N LEU A 54 -226.05 -54.74 67.50
CA LEU A 54 -225.16 -55.44 66.57
C LEU A 54 -225.00 -54.67 65.25
N GLN A 55 -226.07 -54.11 64.69
CA GLN A 55 -226.00 -53.27 63.49
C GLN A 55 -225.19 -51.98 63.70
N ALA A 56 -225.29 -51.35 64.88
CA ALA A 56 -224.46 -50.20 65.20
C ALA A 56 -222.98 -50.57 65.36
N ALA A 57 -222.68 -51.77 65.88
CA ALA A 57 -221.31 -52.29 65.96
C ALA A 57 -220.75 -52.65 64.57
N ASP A 58 -221.56 -53.22 63.68
CA ASP A 58 -221.23 -53.53 62.28
C ASP A 58 -220.77 -52.27 61.53
N VAL A 59 -221.59 -51.20 61.56
CA VAL A 59 -221.25 -49.89 60.96
C VAL A 59 -220.03 -49.22 61.61
N ALA A 60 -219.73 -49.52 62.87
CA ALA A 60 -218.52 -49.04 63.54
C ALA A 60 -217.27 -49.84 63.13
N LEU A 61 -217.42 -51.14 62.87
CA LEU A 61 -216.38 -52.01 62.33
C LEU A 61 -216.04 -51.64 60.88
N ASP A 62 -217.04 -51.39 60.03
CA ASP A 62 -216.84 -50.90 58.65
C ASP A 62 -215.97 -49.64 58.62
N LYS A 63 -216.28 -48.63 59.45
CA LYS A 63 -215.46 -47.41 59.55
C LYS A 63 -214.03 -47.66 60.04
N TYR A 64 -213.82 -48.71 60.84
CA TYR A 64 -212.48 -49.14 61.24
C TYR A 64 -211.76 -49.88 60.11
N ILE A 65 -212.48 -50.64 59.29
CA ILE A 65 -211.97 -51.29 58.08
C ILE A 65 -211.55 -50.23 57.06
N ASP A 66 -212.41 -49.27 56.72
CA ASP A 66 -212.09 -48.13 55.82
C ASP A 66 -210.79 -47.41 56.26
N ALA A 67 -210.65 -47.16 57.57
CA ALA A 67 -209.48 -46.47 58.14
C ALA A 67 -208.21 -47.34 58.16
N LEU A 68 -208.35 -48.67 58.17
CA LEU A 68 -207.24 -49.62 58.02
C LEU A 68 -206.82 -49.78 56.56
N GLU A 69 -207.78 -49.83 55.63
CA GLU A 69 -207.53 -49.86 54.19
C GLU A 69 -206.79 -48.60 53.73
N ALA A 70 -207.29 -47.40 54.11
CA ALA A 70 -206.61 -46.13 53.80
C ALA A 70 -205.18 -46.05 54.38
N LYS A 71 -204.92 -46.67 55.53
CA LYS A 71 -203.56 -46.80 56.09
C LYS A 71 -202.70 -47.82 55.34
N SER A 72 -203.29 -48.91 54.87
CA SER A 72 -202.64 -49.93 54.06
C SER A 72 -202.19 -49.33 52.71
N ASP A 73 -203.06 -48.57 52.04
CA ASP A 73 -202.75 -47.85 50.80
C ASP A 73 -201.65 -46.81 51.01
N SER A 74 -201.73 -46.01 52.07
CA SER A 74 -200.69 -45.04 52.41
C SER A 74 -199.34 -45.71 52.70
N LEU A 75 -199.34 -46.91 53.30
CA LEU A 75 -198.11 -47.67 53.57
C LEU A 75 -197.55 -48.28 52.28
N ALA A 76 -198.41 -48.84 51.42
CA ALA A 76 -198.02 -49.36 50.11
C ALA A 76 -197.39 -48.27 49.22
N GLN A 77 -197.97 -47.06 49.21
CA GLN A 77 -197.42 -45.92 48.48
C GLN A 77 -196.05 -45.47 49.01
N VAL A 78 -195.84 -45.51 50.33
CA VAL A 78 -194.54 -45.19 50.96
C VAL A 78 -193.49 -46.26 50.64
N LEU A 79 -193.86 -47.54 50.65
CA LEU A 79 -192.98 -48.63 50.25
C LEU A 79 -192.56 -48.49 48.79
N GLN A 80 -193.50 -48.31 47.86
CA GLN A 80 -193.21 -48.12 46.44
C GLN A 80 -192.30 -46.90 46.17
N ASN A 81 -192.53 -45.78 46.86
CA ASN A 81 -191.68 -44.60 46.76
C ASN A 81 -190.27 -44.83 47.32
N SER A 82 -190.15 -45.64 48.39
CA SER A 82 -188.86 -45.98 49.01
C SER A 82 -188.07 -46.96 48.14
N ASP A 83 -188.72 -47.95 47.54
CA ASP A 83 -188.11 -48.90 46.61
C ASP A 83 -187.57 -48.17 45.37
N GLN A 84 -188.36 -47.26 44.76
CA GLN A 84 -187.89 -46.45 43.63
C GLN A 84 -186.72 -45.52 44.01
N GLN A 85 -186.67 -45.01 45.25
CA GLN A 85 -185.53 -44.23 45.75
C GLN A 85 -184.30 -45.11 46.01
N LEU A 86 -184.49 -46.36 46.44
CA LEU A 86 -183.43 -47.34 46.60
C LEU A 86 -182.82 -47.72 45.24
N ASP A 87 -183.65 -48.04 44.26
CA ASP A 87 -183.21 -48.37 42.89
C ASP A 87 -182.42 -47.21 42.26
N ASN A 88 -182.95 -45.99 42.29
CA ASN A 88 -182.25 -44.81 41.76
C ASN A 88 -180.88 -44.60 42.45
N ARG A 89 -180.79 -44.83 43.77
CA ARG A 89 -179.53 -44.72 44.52
C ARG A 89 -178.56 -45.87 44.24
N ILE A 90 -179.08 -47.07 43.92
CA ILE A 90 -178.26 -48.21 43.48
C ILE A 90 -177.65 -47.90 42.12
N ASP A 91 -178.43 -47.38 41.17
CA ASP A 91 -177.95 -46.98 39.84
C ASP A 91 -176.90 -45.85 39.92
N GLU A 92 -177.17 -44.79 40.71
CA GLU A 92 -176.21 -43.71 40.94
C GLU A 92 -174.87 -44.20 41.52
N VAL A 93 -174.92 -45.12 42.50
CA VAL A 93 -173.72 -45.72 43.10
C VAL A 93 -173.01 -46.65 42.09
N TYR A 94 -173.75 -47.39 41.27
CA TYR A 94 -173.18 -48.27 40.25
C TYR A 94 -172.45 -47.47 39.17
N GLU A 95 -173.08 -46.45 38.59
CA GLU A 95 -172.45 -45.56 37.59
C GLU A 95 -171.22 -44.83 38.16
N MET A 96 -171.32 -44.32 39.40
CA MET A 96 -170.19 -43.66 40.06
C MET A 96 -169.01 -44.62 40.28
N THR A 97 -169.26 -45.82 40.82
CA THR A 97 -168.20 -46.80 41.09
C THR A 97 -167.58 -47.38 39.80
N MET A 98 -168.37 -47.60 38.75
CA MET A 98 -167.86 -48.03 37.44
C MET A 98 -167.00 -46.95 36.78
N LYS A 99 -167.39 -45.67 36.90
CA LYS A 99 -166.60 -44.54 36.40
C LYS A 99 -165.29 -44.37 37.18
N GLU A 100 -165.33 -44.53 38.50
CA GLU A 100 -164.14 -44.46 39.36
C GLU A 100 -163.17 -45.63 39.06
N PHE A 101 -163.69 -46.86 38.89
CA PHE A 101 -162.89 -48.01 38.46
C PHE A 101 -162.23 -47.80 37.08
N ALA A 102 -162.96 -47.21 36.13
CA ALA A 102 -162.41 -46.90 34.81
C ALA A 102 -161.28 -45.86 34.86
N LEU A 103 -161.39 -44.85 35.73
CA LEU A 103 -160.34 -43.85 35.96
C LEU A 103 -159.10 -44.50 36.61
N VAL A 104 -159.28 -45.27 37.68
CA VAL A 104 -158.17 -45.98 38.36
C VAL A 104 -157.44 -46.93 37.40
N ASN A 105 -158.17 -47.65 36.54
CA ASN A 105 -157.55 -48.52 35.54
C ASN A 105 -156.77 -47.73 34.45
N ALA A 106 -157.23 -46.54 34.06
CA ALA A 106 -156.50 -45.66 33.14
C ALA A 106 -155.20 -45.12 33.79
N GLU A 107 -155.25 -44.72 35.06
CA GLU A 107 -154.07 -44.31 35.82
C GLU A 107 -153.04 -45.44 35.99
N LEU A 108 -153.50 -46.67 36.27
CA LEU A 108 -152.64 -47.86 36.32
C LEU A 108 -151.94 -48.14 34.98
N GLN A 109 -152.62 -47.94 33.84
CA GLN A 109 -152.00 -48.09 32.52
C GLN A 109 -150.98 -46.99 32.21
N ALA A 110 -151.24 -45.74 32.64
CA ALA A 110 -150.29 -44.65 32.52
C ALA A 110 -149.04 -44.90 33.38
N LEU A 111 -149.21 -45.37 34.62
CA LEU A 111 -148.12 -45.70 35.54
C LEU A 111 -147.26 -46.86 35.01
N ASN A 112 -147.87 -47.95 34.53
CA ASN A 112 -147.16 -49.05 33.88
C ASN A 112 -146.34 -48.60 32.65
N SER A 113 -146.86 -47.64 31.88
CA SER A 113 -146.15 -47.05 30.74
C SER A 113 -144.96 -46.21 31.19
N GLN A 114 -145.09 -45.48 32.30
CA GLN A 114 -144.01 -44.71 32.92
C GLN A 114 -142.92 -45.62 33.51
N ASP A 115 -143.29 -46.72 34.18
CA ASP A 115 -142.34 -47.72 34.70
C ASP A 115 -141.59 -48.41 33.56
N SER A 116 -142.25 -48.72 32.44
CA SER A 116 -141.59 -49.25 31.24
C SER A 116 -140.55 -48.26 30.69
N LEU A 117 -140.89 -46.98 30.57
CA LEU A 117 -139.96 -45.92 30.15
C LEU A 117 -138.81 -45.71 31.14
N LEU A 118 -139.07 -45.82 32.45
CA LEU A 118 -138.05 -45.70 33.49
C LEU A 118 -137.03 -46.84 33.40
N ASN A 119 -137.49 -48.07 33.13
CA ASN A 119 -136.61 -49.21 32.91
C ASN A 119 -135.73 -49.04 31.67
N VAL A 120 -136.28 -48.55 30.55
CA VAL A 120 -135.48 -48.24 29.34
C VAL A 120 -134.37 -47.23 29.65
N ARG A 121 -134.71 -46.12 30.34
CA ARG A 121 -133.72 -45.11 30.75
C ARG A 121 -132.68 -45.65 31.72
N LEU A 122 -133.04 -46.61 32.58
CA LEU A 122 -132.12 -47.27 33.50
C LEU A 122 -131.14 -48.17 32.74
N THR A 123 -131.58 -48.86 31.69
CA THR A 123 -130.70 -49.58 30.75
C THR A 123 -129.74 -48.62 30.03
N GLU A 124 -130.27 -47.55 29.41
CA GLU A 124 -129.45 -46.54 28.72
C GLU A 124 -128.38 -45.90 29.63
N LEU A 125 -128.73 -45.62 30.89
CA LEU A 125 -127.79 -45.05 31.87
C LEU A 125 -126.70 -46.06 32.28
N ASN A 126 -127.04 -47.34 32.44
CA ASN A 126 -126.07 -48.38 32.74
C ASN A 126 -125.09 -48.61 31.56
N ASP A 127 -125.58 -48.58 30.33
CA ASP A 127 -124.74 -48.68 29.13
C ASP A 127 -123.77 -47.49 29.02
N TYR A 128 -124.22 -46.27 29.37
CA TYR A 128 -123.36 -45.10 29.45
C TYR A 128 -122.29 -45.21 30.54
N ILE A 129 -122.64 -45.71 31.73
CA ILE A 129 -121.68 -45.96 32.82
C ILE A 129 -120.60 -46.95 32.36
N ALA A 130 -120.99 -48.07 31.74
CA ALA A 130 -120.04 -49.06 31.24
C ALA A 130 -119.09 -48.50 30.16
N GLN A 131 -119.58 -47.59 29.30
CA GLN A 131 -118.74 -46.89 28.32
C GLN A 131 -117.71 -45.96 28.98
N VAL A 132 -118.14 -45.19 29.99
CA VAL A 132 -117.24 -44.28 30.75
C VAL A 132 -116.18 -45.08 31.53
N GLU A 133 -116.56 -46.18 32.18
CA GLU A 133 -115.63 -47.08 32.87
C GLU A 133 -114.58 -47.68 31.91
N ALA A 134 -115.01 -48.10 30.72
CA ALA A 134 -114.11 -48.61 29.69
C ALA A 134 -113.15 -47.52 29.17
N GLN A 135 -113.62 -46.29 28.99
CA GLN A 135 -112.77 -45.16 28.58
C GLN A 135 -111.75 -44.79 29.67
N GLN A 136 -112.19 -44.66 30.93
CA GLN A 136 -111.28 -44.36 32.05
C GLN A 136 -110.18 -45.41 32.20
N LYS A 137 -110.53 -46.70 32.01
CA LYS A 137 -109.53 -47.77 32.01
C LYS A 137 -108.54 -47.62 30.84
N ALA A 138 -109.01 -47.35 29.63
CA ALA A 138 -108.14 -47.16 28.48
C ALA A 138 -107.19 -45.95 28.64
N GLU A 139 -107.67 -44.85 29.22
CA GLU A 139 -106.84 -43.68 29.57
C GLU A 139 -105.80 -44.02 30.65
N HIS A 140 -106.18 -44.76 31.69
CA HIS A 140 -105.27 -45.23 32.73
C HIS A 140 -104.18 -46.17 32.17
N ASP A 141 -104.57 -47.18 31.38
CA ASP A 141 -103.66 -48.13 30.75
C ASP A 141 -102.69 -47.42 29.78
N TRP A 142 -103.17 -46.41 29.04
CA TRP A 142 -102.33 -45.56 28.17
C TRP A 142 -101.35 -44.70 28.96
N VAL A 143 -101.78 -44.05 30.05
CA VAL A 143 -100.89 -43.30 30.95
C VAL A 143 -99.80 -44.21 31.51
N GLN A 144 -100.17 -45.42 31.95
CA GLN A 144 -99.22 -46.38 32.54
C GLN A 144 -98.24 -46.99 31.51
N GLN A 145 -98.58 -47.00 30.21
CA GLN A 145 -97.64 -47.37 29.14
C GLN A 145 -96.79 -46.20 28.63
N THR A 146 -97.32 -44.97 28.64
CA THR A 146 -96.69 -43.81 28.00
C THR A 146 -95.73 -43.07 28.93
N PHE A 147 -96.02 -43.05 30.24
CA PHE A 147 -95.13 -42.46 31.23
C PHE A 147 -94.23 -43.54 31.84
N SER A 148 -92.92 -43.28 31.87
CA SER A 148 -91.95 -44.11 32.58
C SER A 148 -92.39 -44.37 34.02
N THR A 149 -92.24 -45.61 34.49
CA THR A 149 -92.57 -45.96 35.87
C THR A 149 -91.68 -45.17 36.85
N LEU A 150 -92.17 -44.97 38.08
CA LEU A 150 -91.40 -44.31 39.14
C LEU A 150 -90.01 -44.94 39.32
N GLU A 151 -89.93 -46.27 39.22
CA GLU A 151 -88.68 -47.04 39.25
C GLU A 151 -87.70 -46.66 38.12
N GLN A 152 -88.17 -46.40 36.89
CA GLN A 152 -87.32 -45.94 35.78
C GLN A 152 -86.82 -44.51 36.01
N TYR A 153 -87.66 -43.64 36.58
CA TYR A 153 -87.26 -42.28 36.95
C TYR A 153 -86.20 -42.31 38.07
N GLU A 154 -86.42 -43.10 39.12
CA GLU A 154 -85.47 -43.30 40.22
C GLU A 154 -84.14 -43.90 39.73
N ALA A 155 -84.17 -44.89 38.83
CA ALA A 155 -82.97 -45.44 38.20
C ALA A 155 -82.20 -44.39 37.38
N THR A 156 -82.92 -43.49 36.70
CA THR A 156 -82.31 -42.37 35.94
C THR A 156 -81.68 -41.35 36.89
N CYS A 157 -82.35 -40.99 37.99
CA CYS A 157 -81.78 -40.12 39.03
C CYS A 157 -80.55 -40.74 39.70
N ALA A 158 -80.56 -42.06 39.97
CA ALA A 158 -79.40 -42.76 40.50
C ALA A 158 -78.21 -42.77 39.52
N ALA A 159 -78.47 -42.92 38.22
CA ALA A 159 -77.43 -42.80 37.20
C ALA A 159 -76.85 -41.37 37.11
N ILE A 160 -77.69 -40.34 37.23
CA ILE A 160 -77.25 -38.94 37.30
C ILE A 160 -76.37 -38.70 38.53
N ALA A 161 -76.78 -39.14 39.72
CA ALA A 161 -75.98 -39.03 40.94
C ALA A 161 -74.63 -39.76 40.83
N GLY A 162 -74.58 -40.89 40.12
CA GLY A 162 -73.33 -41.58 39.79
C GLY A 162 -72.42 -40.77 38.86
N LEU A 163 -73.00 -40.09 37.86
CA LEU A 163 -72.25 -39.19 36.97
C LEU A 163 -71.75 -37.95 37.73
N GLU A 164 -72.52 -37.38 38.65
CA GLU A 164 -72.09 -36.27 39.51
C GLU A 164 -70.91 -36.67 40.41
N ALA A 165 -70.94 -37.88 41.00
CA ALA A 165 -69.83 -38.41 41.78
C ALA A 165 -68.56 -38.66 40.93
N HIS A 166 -68.71 -39.15 39.69
CA HIS A 166 -67.60 -39.28 38.75
C HIS A 166 -67.02 -37.90 38.35
N LEU A 167 -67.87 -36.90 38.10
CA LEU A 167 -67.41 -35.54 37.79
C LEU A 167 -66.62 -34.93 38.95
N GLN A 168 -67.10 -35.06 40.19
CA GLN A 168 -66.36 -34.62 41.38
C GLN A 168 -65.00 -35.33 41.54
N THR A 169 -64.92 -36.61 41.15
CA THR A 169 -63.65 -37.37 41.17
C THR A 169 -62.68 -36.82 40.12
N VAL A 170 -63.16 -36.60 38.89
CA VAL A 170 -62.36 -36.03 37.79
C VAL A 170 -61.90 -34.61 38.11
N ASP A 171 -62.74 -33.77 38.73
CA ASP A 171 -62.36 -32.42 39.18
C ASP A 171 -61.22 -32.47 40.22
N GLY A 172 -61.26 -33.45 41.14
CA GLY A 172 -60.20 -33.71 42.10
C GLY A 172 -58.89 -34.15 41.44
N GLU A 173 -58.93 -35.14 40.55
CA GLU A 173 -57.76 -35.60 39.80
C GLU A 173 -57.14 -34.48 38.94
N LEU A 174 -57.97 -33.60 38.38
CA LEU A 174 -57.52 -32.46 37.55
C LEU A 174 -56.90 -31.35 38.40
N LEU A 175 -57.39 -31.14 39.63
CA LEU A 175 -56.76 -30.25 40.62
C LEU A 175 -55.39 -30.77 41.05
N ASP A 176 -55.30 -32.05 41.42
CA ASP A 176 -54.05 -32.70 41.81
C ASP A 176 -53.00 -32.67 40.69
N LEU A 177 -53.41 -32.95 39.45
CA LEU A 177 -52.54 -32.85 38.26
C LEU A 177 -52.06 -31.40 38.04
N THR A 178 -52.93 -30.42 38.25
CA THR A 178 -52.58 -28.99 38.13
C THR A 178 -51.53 -28.59 39.18
N GLN A 179 -51.66 -29.06 40.43
CA GLN A 179 -50.68 -28.82 41.48
C GLN A 179 -49.34 -29.52 41.16
N ALA A 180 -49.37 -30.80 40.80
CA ALA A 180 -48.16 -31.56 40.47
C ALA A 180 -47.37 -30.93 39.30
N LEU A 181 -48.06 -30.38 38.30
CA LEU A 181 -47.43 -29.66 37.19
C LEU A 181 -46.76 -28.35 37.65
N ALA A 182 -47.38 -27.62 38.58
CA ALA A 182 -46.79 -26.41 39.17
C ALA A 182 -45.52 -26.72 39.99
N GLU A 183 -45.56 -27.80 40.79
CA GLU A 183 -44.40 -28.27 41.57
C GLU A 183 -43.25 -28.72 40.67
N GLN A 184 -43.52 -29.50 39.61
CA GLN A 184 -42.51 -29.89 38.62
C GLN A 184 -41.88 -28.68 37.91
N LYS A 185 -42.70 -27.68 37.54
CA LYS A 185 -42.20 -26.44 36.94
C LYS A 185 -41.23 -25.73 37.87
N GLN A 186 -41.59 -25.55 39.14
CA GLN A 186 -40.76 -24.87 40.13
C GLN A 186 -39.43 -25.62 40.37
N ALA A 187 -39.47 -26.95 40.45
CA ALA A 187 -38.27 -27.78 40.59
C ALA A 187 -37.33 -27.64 39.39
N LEU A 188 -37.86 -27.57 38.17
CA LEU A 188 -37.08 -27.36 36.95
C LEU A 188 -36.46 -25.95 36.89
N GLU A 189 -37.21 -24.91 37.26
CA GLU A 189 -36.71 -23.53 37.34
C GLU A 189 -35.54 -23.41 38.33
N GLN A 190 -35.64 -24.05 39.49
CA GLN A 190 -34.55 -24.09 40.48
C GLN A 190 -33.32 -24.86 39.95
N SER A 191 -33.52 -26.04 39.37
CA SER A 191 -32.43 -26.86 38.82
C SER A 191 -31.64 -26.12 37.73
N ILE A 192 -32.33 -25.33 36.89
CA ILE A 192 -31.69 -24.47 35.88
C ILE A 192 -30.89 -23.34 36.55
N ALA A 193 -31.43 -22.68 37.58
CA ALA A 193 -30.73 -21.62 38.30
C ALA A 193 -29.44 -22.13 38.99
N ASP A 194 -29.50 -23.32 39.59
CA ASP A 194 -28.36 -23.98 40.23
C ASP A 194 -27.29 -24.36 39.18
N ALA A 195 -27.71 -24.95 38.05
CA ALA A 195 -26.81 -25.29 36.95
C ALA A 195 -26.11 -24.06 36.35
N VAL A 196 -26.84 -22.95 36.12
CA VAL A 196 -26.27 -21.68 35.66
C VAL A 196 -25.27 -21.12 36.66
N THR A 197 -25.55 -21.20 37.96
CA THR A 197 -24.67 -20.74 39.02
C THR A 197 -23.39 -21.58 39.09
N SER A 198 -23.52 -22.90 39.01
CA SER A 198 -22.40 -23.85 38.96
C SER A 198 -21.49 -23.59 37.75
N VAL A 199 -22.06 -23.47 36.54
CA VAL A 199 -21.29 -23.17 35.31
C VAL A 199 -20.59 -21.81 35.42
N LYS A 200 -21.26 -20.77 35.92
CA LYS A 200 -20.61 -19.45 36.14
C LYS A 200 -19.44 -19.54 37.10
N SER A 201 -19.60 -20.26 38.22
CA SER A 201 -18.52 -20.45 39.19
C SER A 201 -17.34 -21.17 38.57
N TRP A 202 -17.59 -22.30 37.90
CA TRP A 202 -16.55 -23.10 37.24
C TRP A 202 -15.82 -22.32 36.13
N VAL A 203 -16.54 -21.64 35.23
CA VAL A 203 -15.93 -20.82 34.18
C VAL A 203 -15.06 -19.71 34.78
N ASN A 204 -15.54 -19.00 35.79
CA ASN A 204 -14.77 -17.94 36.44
C ASN A 204 -13.53 -18.48 37.16
N GLU A 205 -13.61 -19.67 37.76
CA GLU A 205 -12.46 -20.33 38.39
C GLU A 205 -11.41 -20.74 37.34
N GLN A 206 -11.82 -21.36 36.22
CA GLN A 206 -10.90 -21.70 35.12
C GLN A 206 -10.25 -20.44 34.49
N LEU A 207 -10.97 -19.32 34.46
CA LEU A 207 -10.45 -18.04 33.96
C LEU A 207 -9.61 -17.26 34.98
N SER A 208 -9.64 -17.61 36.27
CA SER A 208 -8.98 -16.85 37.34
C SER A 208 -7.44 -16.79 37.23
N GLY A 209 -6.83 -17.77 36.56
CA GLY A 209 -5.39 -17.81 36.27
C GLY A 209 -4.96 -16.93 35.09
N TYR A 210 -5.90 -16.36 34.33
CA TYR A 210 -5.63 -15.51 33.18
C TYR A 210 -5.77 -14.04 33.56
N TYR A 211 -5.02 -13.17 32.87
CA TYR A 211 -5.27 -11.73 32.96
C TYR A 211 -6.64 -11.40 32.37
N THR A 212 -7.39 -10.56 33.08
CA THR A 212 -8.55 -9.88 32.49
C THR A 212 -8.12 -9.07 31.26
N ILE A 213 -9.08 -8.74 30.38
CA ILE A 213 -8.82 -7.91 29.19
C ILE A 213 -8.12 -6.60 29.61
N ALA A 214 -8.64 -5.90 30.63
CA ALA A 214 -8.05 -4.67 31.16
C ALA A 214 -6.61 -4.84 31.69
N GLN A 215 -6.29 -5.96 32.34
CA GLN A 215 -4.90 -6.24 32.77
C GLN A 215 -3.99 -6.58 31.59
N THR A 216 -4.52 -7.24 30.56
CA THR A 216 -3.80 -7.57 29.33
C THR A 216 -3.48 -6.30 28.56
N ASP A 217 -4.46 -5.43 28.36
CA ASP A 217 -4.30 -4.12 27.70
C ASP A 217 -3.29 -3.24 28.45
N ALA A 218 -3.37 -3.18 29.79
CA ALA A 218 -2.42 -2.44 30.60
C ALA A 218 -0.97 -2.98 30.47
N LYS A 219 -0.79 -4.30 30.35
CA LYS A 219 0.52 -4.90 30.10
C LYS A 219 1.03 -4.65 28.69
N ILE A 220 0.16 -4.69 27.68
CA ILE A 220 0.50 -4.36 26.29
C ILE A 220 0.93 -2.88 26.19
N ALA A 221 0.19 -1.97 26.83
CA ALA A 221 0.54 -0.56 26.89
C ALA A 221 1.91 -0.33 27.56
N ALA A 222 2.18 -0.96 28.70
CA ALA A 222 3.47 -0.84 29.38
C ALA A 222 4.66 -1.38 28.55
N VAL A 223 4.46 -2.45 27.77
CA VAL A 223 5.48 -2.96 26.83
C VAL A 223 5.68 -1.99 25.67
N LEU A 224 4.61 -1.40 25.14
CA LEU A 224 4.67 -0.41 24.06
C LEU A 224 5.39 0.88 24.48
N ASP A 225 5.13 1.37 25.69
CA ASP A 225 5.81 2.54 26.27
C ASP A 225 7.31 2.25 26.44
N THR A 226 7.67 1.08 26.99
CA THR A 226 9.08 0.65 27.13
C THR A 226 9.78 0.60 25.77
N MET A 227 9.19 -0.07 24.78
CA MET A 227 9.72 -0.12 23.41
C MET A 227 9.87 1.27 22.78
N THR A 228 8.93 2.18 23.06
CA THR A 228 8.97 3.55 22.54
C THR A 228 10.13 4.34 23.16
N GLN A 229 10.37 4.19 24.46
CA GLN A 229 11.48 4.79 25.17
C GLN A 229 12.83 4.23 24.70
N GLU A 230 13.00 2.90 24.64
CA GLU A 230 14.22 2.25 24.16
C GLU A 230 14.59 2.69 22.73
N ASN A 231 13.59 2.81 21.84
CA ASN A 231 13.82 3.33 20.48
C ASN A 231 14.24 4.81 20.46
N ALA A 232 13.79 5.64 21.40
CA ALA A 232 14.23 7.03 21.53
C ALA A 232 15.68 7.10 22.03
N GLU A 233 16.04 6.29 23.03
CA GLU A 233 17.42 6.19 23.54
C GLU A 233 18.40 5.67 22.47
N LEU A 234 18.03 4.64 21.72
CA LEU A 234 18.84 4.13 20.60
C LEU A 234 19.07 5.18 19.50
N ARG A 235 18.06 6.01 19.18
CA ARG A 235 18.21 7.14 18.24
C ARG A 235 19.16 8.21 18.80
N GLN A 236 19.11 8.49 20.09
CA GLN A 236 20.02 9.43 20.74
C GLN A 236 21.47 8.91 20.73
N GLN A 237 21.69 7.63 21.04
CA GLN A 237 23.00 7.00 20.97
C GLN A 237 23.56 7.01 19.53
N LEU A 238 22.73 6.71 18.52
CA LEU A 238 23.12 6.78 17.11
C LEU A 238 23.59 8.19 16.73
N THR A 239 22.85 9.22 17.17
CA THR A 239 23.18 10.64 16.91
C THR A 239 24.53 10.99 17.57
N GLN A 240 24.72 10.64 18.85
CA GLN A 240 26.00 10.85 19.55
C GLN A 240 27.17 10.13 18.86
N MET A 241 26.97 8.93 18.32
CA MET A 241 27.98 8.20 17.55
C MET A 241 28.31 8.91 16.24
N GLN A 242 27.33 9.47 15.54
CA GLN A 242 27.51 10.26 14.32
C GLN A 242 28.29 11.56 14.60
N ASP A 243 27.92 12.29 15.66
CA ASP A 243 28.60 13.52 16.09
C ASP A 243 30.05 13.24 16.50
N SER A 244 30.27 12.18 17.29
CA SER A 244 31.61 11.74 17.71
C SER A 244 32.49 11.33 16.52
N LEU A 245 31.92 10.64 15.53
CA LEU A 245 32.63 10.27 14.30
C LEU A 245 32.96 11.50 13.44
N ALA A 246 32.04 12.46 13.34
CA ALA A 246 32.25 13.72 12.64
C ALA A 246 33.35 14.56 13.31
N GLN A 247 33.32 14.67 14.64
CA GLN A 247 34.35 15.36 15.42
C GLN A 247 35.71 14.66 15.28
N THR A 248 35.77 13.34 15.45
CA THR A 248 36.99 12.55 15.25
C THR A 248 37.58 12.78 13.86
N ARG A 249 36.75 12.89 12.81
CA ARG A 249 37.20 13.19 11.45
C ARG A 249 37.78 14.60 11.33
N ILE A 250 37.20 15.60 11.98
CA ILE A 250 37.71 16.98 12.03
C ILE A 250 39.05 17.02 12.77
N ASP A 251 39.13 16.41 13.95
CA ASP A 251 40.31 16.36 14.80
C ASP A 251 41.48 15.67 14.07
N LEU A 252 41.22 14.51 13.46
CA LEU A 252 42.20 13.75 12.69
C LEU A 252 42.70 14.56 11.48
N THR A 253 41.80 15.21 10.73
CA THR A 253 42.16 16.07 9.59
C THR A 253 43.05 17.23 10.03
N THR A 254 42.68 17.89 11.13
CA THR A 254 43.42 19.03 11.69
C THR A 254 44.80 18.60 12.20
N ALA A 255 44.88 17.48 12.91
CA ALA A 255 46.13 16.92 13.41
C ALA A 255 47.08 16.55 12.26
N TYR A 256 46.59 15.88 11.20
CA TYR A 256 47.41 15.57 10.03
C TYR A 256 47.86 16.83 9.28
N GLN A 257 47.00 17.82 9.08
CA GLN A 257 47.38 19.09 8.45
C GLN A 257 48.46 19.82 9.26
N SER A 258 48.32 19.86 10.59
CA SER A 258 49.32 20.48 11.48
C SER A 258 50.65 19.71 11.47
N ALA A 259 50.62 18.38 11.50
CA ALA A 259 51.82 17.55 11.45
C ALA A 259 52.56 17.66 10.11
N ILE A 260 51.84 17.69 8.99
CA ILE A 260 52.41 17.93 7.65
C ILE A 260 53.06 19.31 7.59
N LYS A 261 52.36 20.35 8.08
CA LYS A 261 52.91 21.72 8.12
C LYS A 261 54.19 21.80 8.95
N GLN A 262 54.18 21.25 10.17
CA GLN A 262 55.36 21.24 11.04
C GLN A 262 56.52 20.45 10.41
N ALA A 263 56.24 19.31 9.78
CA ALA A 263 57.28 18.53 9.09
C ALA A 263 57.91 19.31 7.93
N ILE A 264 57.11 20.06 7.15
CA ILE A 264 57.62 20.95 6.10
C ILE A 264 58.52 22.04 6.71
N GLU A 265 58.07 22.73 7.75
CA GLU A 265 58.84 23.79 8.43
C GLU A 265 60.16 23.25 9.03
N GLU A 266 60.15 22.06 9.64
CA GLU A 266 61.35 21.40 10.14
C GLU A 266 62.32 20.95 9.04
N HIS A 267 61.79 20.45 7.91
CA HIS A 267 62.63 20.05 6.77
C HIS A 267 63.23 21.25 6.07
N ASP A 268 62.47 22.33 5.85
CA ASP A 268 62.95 23.56 5.25
C ASP A 268 64.05 24.21 6.12
N GLY A 269 63.86 24.21 7.44
CA GLY A 269 64.89 24.63 8.41
C GLY A 269 66.15 23.74 8.41
N LYS A 270 66.03 22.42 8.20
CA LYS A 270 67.19 21.51 8.05
C LYS A 270 67.92 21.72 6.73
N ILE A 271 67.19 21.82 5.62
CA ILE A 271 67.74 22.08 4.28
C ILE A 271 68.48 23.41 4.26
N THR A 272 67.88 24.46 4.82
CA THR A 272 68.51 25.79 4.92
C THR A 272 69.82 25.76 5.73
N LYS A 273 69.85 25.02 6.85
CA LYS A 273 71.08 24.84 7.66
C LYS A 273 72.17 24.06 6.92
N GLU A 274 71.79 22.98 6.24
CA GLU A 274 72.73 22.14 5.48
C GLU A 274 73.32 22.91 4.29
N ILE A 275 72.50 23.65 3.54
CA ILE A 275 72.96 24.55 2.47
C ILE A 275 73.91 25.61 3.03
N ALA A 276 73.58 26.26 4.16
CA ALA A 276 74.44 27.26 4.78
C ALA A 276 75.81 26.67 5.20
N ALA A 277 75.82 25.48 5.81
CA ALA A 277 77.05 24.80 6.22
C ALA A 277 77.90 24.37 5.01
N GLN A 278 77.28 23.90 3.93
CA GLN A 278 77.99 23.55 2.70
C GLN A 278 78.56 24.79 1.99
N VAL A 279 77.82 25.91 1.97
CA VAL A 279 78.31 27.21 1.46
C VAL A 279 79.50 27.71 2.30
N GLU A 280 79.43 27.62 3.63
CA GLU A 280 80.54 28.01 4.51
C GLU A 280 81.79 27.13 4.28
N SER A 281 81.61 25.80 4.14
CA SER A 281 82.70 24.89 3.78
C SER A 281 83.26 25.13 2.37
N LEU A 282 82.43 25.53 1.41
CA LEU A 282 82.86 25.87 0.04
C LEU A 282 83.68 27.15 0.05
N ASN A 283 83.20 28.19 0.73
CA ASN A 283 83.90 29.46 0.89
C ASN A 283 85.26 29.24 1.55
N LYS A 284 85.32 28.47 2.65
CA LYS A 284 86.59 28.14 3.30
C LYS A 284 87.56 27.40 2.36
N ARG A 285 87.08 26.44 1.56
CA ARG A 285 87.94 25.76 0.58
C ARG A 285 88.43 26.71 -0.51
N ILE A 286 87.57 27.63 -0.97
CA ILE A 286 87.96 28.69 -1.93
C ILE A 286 89.03 29.60 -1.31
N ASP A 287 88.87 30.03 -0.06
CA ASP A 287 89.85 30.84 0.66
C ASP A 287 91.20 30.10 0.83
N ASP A 288 91.16 28.82 1.22
CA ASP A 288 92.35 27.95 1.35
C ASP A 288 93.06 27.76 -0.01
N GLU A 289 92.31 27.53 -1.11
CA GLU A 289 92.85 27.41 -2.47
C GLU A 289 93.44 28.74 -2.98
N VAL A 290 92.75 29.87 -2.74
CA VAL A 290 93.24 31.22 -3.08
C VAL A 290 94.52 31.55 -2.32
N ALA A 291 94.61 31.21 -1.03
CA ALA A 291 95.83 31.38 -0.24
C ALA A 291 96.99 30.52 -0.79
N ALA A 292 96.72 29.27 -1.17
CA ALA A 292 97.73 28.39 -1.77
C ALA A 292 98.21 28.90 -3.15
N ILE A 293 97.30 29.37 -4.01
CA ILE A 293 97.61 29.98 -5.31
C ILE A 293 98.48 31.23 -5.12
N ASN A 294 98.15 32.10 -4.16
CA ASN A 294 98.95 33.30 -3.86
C ASN A 294 100.38 32.95 -3.37
N ALA A 295 100.53 31.89 -2.56
CA ALA A 295 101.86 31.42 -2.14
C ALA A 295 102.69 30.84 -3.31
N GLN A 296 102.04 30.13 -4.24
CA GLN A 296 102.67 29.66 -5.47
C GLN A 296 103.09 30.82 -6.39
N LEU A 297 102.24 31.85 -6.51
CA LEU A 297 102.54 33.10 -7.23
C LEU A 297 103.78 33.81 -6.66
N GLN A 298 103.90 33.93 -5.34
CA GLN A 298 105.09 34.49 -4.70
C GLN A 298 106.34 33.67 -5.01
N THR A 299 106.24 32.34 -4.90
CA THR A 299 107.35 31.41 -5.24
C THR A 299 107.78 31.56 -6.70
N LEU A 300 106.84 31.81 -7.62
CA LEU A 300 107.14 32.03 -9.03
C LEU A 300 107.81 33.39 -9.26
N ALA A 301 107.37 34.45 -8.57
CA ALA A 301 107.99 35.77 -8.63
C ALA A 301 109.46 35.73 -8.14
N ASP A 302 109.72 35.04 -7.02
CA ASP A 302 111.07 34.87 -6.47
C ASP A 302 112.00 34.13 -7.46
N ARG A 303 111.47 33.16 -8.20
CA ARG A 303 112.21 32.43 -9.25
C ARG A 303 112.53 33.29 -10.47
N VAL A 304 111.62 34.18 -10.88
CA VAL A 304 111.88 35.10 -12.01
C VAL A 304 113.00 36.07 -11.65
N ALA A 305 112.95 36.67 -10.45
CA ALA A 305 114.00 37.58 -9.98
C ALA A 305 115.39 36.92 -9.88
N ALA A 306 115.45 35.60 -9.61
CA ALA A 306 116.69 34.84 -9.63
C ALA A 306 117.25 34.65 -11.06
N LEU A 307 116.40 34.29 -12.02
CA LEU A 307 116.79 34.08 -13.42
C LEU A 307 117.27 35.37 -14.11
N GLU A 308 116.64 36.51 -13.81
CA GLU A 308 117.06 37.82 -14.31
C GLU A 308 118.51 38.16 -13.90
N LYS A 309 118.94 37.72 -12.70
CA LYS A 309 120.29 37.95 -12.19
C LYS A 309 121.35 37.08 -12.90
N GLU A 310 121.03 35.83 -13.23
CA GLU A 310 121.97 34.92 -13.90
C GLU A 310 122.23 35.33 -15.37
N MET A 311 121.23 35.89 -16.05
CA MET A 311 121.35 36.30 -17.45
C MET A 311 122.39 37.40 -17.69
N GLU A 312 122.66 38.25 -16.69
CA GLU A 312 123.50 39.45 -16.84
C GLU A 312 125.01 39.20 -16.59
N GLU A 313 125.37 38.05 -16.03
CA GLU A 313 126.77 37.60 -15.91
C GLU A 313 127.33 37.09 -17.25
N LEU A 314 126.50 36.49 -18.11
CA LEU A 314 126.93 35.81 -19.34
C LEU A 314 127.38 36.74 -20.48
N LYS A 315 127.05 38.05 -20.45
CA LYS A 315 127.31 38.99 -21.56
C LYS A 315 128.76 39.47 -21.73
N LYS A 316 129.73 39.02 -20.91
CA LYS A 316 131.09 39.61 -20.82
C LYS A 316 132.24 38.78 -21.42
N ALA A 317 131.98 37.80 -22.28
CA ALA A 317 133.02 36.94 -22.86
C ALA A 317 133.91 37.64 -23.93
N LEU A 318 135.12 37.11 -24.16
CA LEU A 318 136.04 37.52 -25.24
C LEU A 318 135.62 36.89 -26.57
N ASP A 319 135.50 37.67 -27.65
CA ASP A 319 135.19 37.15 -28.99
C ASP A 319 135.86 37.97 -30.12
N ILE A 320 135.93 37.39 -31.33
CA ILE A 320 136.28 38.06 -32.60
C ILE A 320 135.16 37.89 -33.62
N LYS A 321 134.74 39.01 -34.21
CA LYS A 321 133.74 39.08 -35.26
C LYS A 321 134.36 39.61 -36.55
N PHE A 322 134.16 38.91 -37.66
CA PHE A 322 134.45 39.40 -39.01
C PHE A 322 133.24 40.14 -39.57
N ASP A 323 133.49 41.20 -40.34
CA ASP A 323 132.41 41.97 -40.98
C ASP A 323 131.74 41.22 -42.15
N GLN A 324 132.38 40.15 -42.64
CA GLN A 324 131.86 39.27 -43.67
C GLN A 324 132.04 37.80 -43.26
N VAL A 325 130.98 37.01 -43.42
CA VAL A 325 130.98 35.55 -43.27
C VAL A 325 130.90 34.95 -44.66
N ASN A 326 131.85 34.07 -44.97
CA ASN A 326 132.02 33.44 -46.29
C ASN A 326 132.07 34.44 -47.46
N PRO A 327 133.14 35.27 -47.58
CA PRO A 327 133.24 36.21 -48.69
C PRO A 327 133.27 35.48 -50.04
N ASN A 328 132.57 36.01 -51.04
CA ASN A 328 132.67 35.52 -52.42
C ASN A 328 133.94 36.13 -53.05
N TYR A 329 134.65 35.38 -53.90
CA TYR A 329 135.94 35.82 -54.49
C TYR A 329 136.13 35.28 -55.92
N GLN A 330 137.14 35.78 -56.62
CA GLN A 330 137.62 35.20 -57.89
C GLN A 330 139.11 34.79 -57.83
N PRO A 331 139.56 33.81 -58.65
CA PRO A 331 140.92 33.28 -58.58
C PRO A 331 142.02 34.34 -58.81
N GLY A 332 142.97 34.42 -57.88
CA GLY A 332 144.14 35.32 -57.95
C GLY A 332 143.93 36.72 -57.38
N GLU A 333 142.73 37.05 -56.90
CA GLU A 333 142.41 38.33 -56.24
C GLU A 333 143.02 38.44 -54.82
N VAL A 334 143.08 39.67 -54.28
CA VAL A 334 143.42 39.94 -52.87
C VAL A 334 142.22 40.52 -52.14
N VAL A 335 141.64 39.76 -51.21
CA VAL A 335 140.48 40.16 -50.41
C VAL A 335 140.94 40.68 -49.05
N ASN A 336 140.40 41.82 -48.59
CA ASN A 336 140.65 42.36 -47.25
C ASN A 336 139.40 42.11 -46.39
N VAL A 337 139.53 41.40 -45.28
CA VAL A 337 138.43 41.12 -44.34
C VAL A 337 138.69 41.87 -43.03
N ALA A 338 137.85 42.87 -42.72
CA ALA A 338 137.89 43.60 -41.46
C ALA A 338 137.32 42.76 -40.31
N PHE A 339 137.79 43.02 -39.09
CA PHE A 339 137.31 42.39 -37.87
C PHE A 339 137.32 43.34 -36.67
N THR A 340 136.46 43.03 -35.70
CA THR A 340 136.36 43.68 -34.38
C THR A 340 136.38 42.62 -33.27
N LEU A 341 136.92 42.98 -32.11
CA LEU A 341 137.07 42.15 -30.93
C LEU A 341 136.13 42.65 -29.82
N SER A 342 135.51 41.73 -29.09
CA SER A 342 134.69 42.02 -27.92
C SER A 342 135.45 41.67 -26.65
N ASN A 343 135.43 42.55 -25.64
CA ASN A 343 136.24 42.44 -24.42
C ASN A 343 137.76 42.25 -24.69
N ALA A 344 138.30 42.91 -25.72
CA ALA A 344 139.75 43.06 -25.89
C ALA A 344 140.32 44.13 -24.95
N ASP A 345 141.63 44.09 -24.72
CA ASP A 345 142.44 45.13 -24.10
C ASP A 345 143.78 45.30 -24.84
N GLU A 346 144.63 46.22 -24.37
CA GLU A 346 145.95 46.51 -24.94
C GLU A 346 146.93 45.32 -25.01
N ASN A 347 146.65 44.21 -24.31
CA ASN A 347 147.45 42.98 -24.35
C ASN A 347 146.85 41.91 -25.28
N THR A 348 145.76 42.24 -25.99
CA THR A 348 145.07 41.30 -26.87
C THR A 348 145.75 41.21 -28.24
N VAL A 349 146.19 40.01 -28.62
CA VAL A 349 146.96 39.74 -29.85
C VAL A 349 146.12 38.97 -30.86
N VAL A 350 146.20 39.34 -32.14
CA VAL A 350 145.53 38.64 -33.26
C VAL A 350 146.54 38.15 -34.28
N GLU A 351 146.46 36.86 -34.62
CA GLU A 351 147.29 36.22 -35.65
C GLU A 351 146.41 35.48 -36.67
N ALA A 352 146.84 35.42 -37.92
CA ALA A 352 146.09 34.74 -38.99
C ALA A 352 147.02 33.94 -39.91
N ILE A 353 146.57 32.73 -40.25
CA ILE A 353 147.32 31.73 -41.01
C ILE A 353 146.41 31.24 -42.15
N ALA A 354 146.87 31.38 -43.39
CA ALA A 354 146.16 30.87 -44.57
C ALA A 354 146.65 29.47 -44.96
N GLU A 355 145.76 28.65 -45.50
CA GLU A 355 146.04 27.27 -45.89
C GLU A 355 146.57 27.15 -47.34
N GLY A 356 147.56 26.30 -47.57
CA GLY A 356 148.12 26.02 -48.89
C GLY A 356 148.94 27.17 -49.50
N LEU A 357 148.65 27.53 -50.75
CA LEU A 357 149.34 28.62 -51.48
C LEU A 357 148.76 30.01 -51.19
N TRP A 358 147.70 30.09 -50.39
CA TRP A 358 147.09 31.35 -49.96
C TRP A 358 147.99 32.09 -48.96
N LYS A 359 147.88 33.42 -48.89
CA LYS A 359 148.67 34.22 -47.93
C LYS A 359 147.76 35.15 -47.15
N ALA A 360 147.67 34.98 -45.83
CA ALA A 360 147.05 35.92 -44.92
C ALA A 360 148.11 36.75 -44.19
N ARG A 361 147.81 38.03 -43.94
CA ARG A 361 148.47 38.83 -42.90
C ARG A 361 147.45 39.65 -42.13
N VAL A 362 147.60 39.70 -40.81
CA VAL A 362 146.86 40.61 -39.93
C VAL A 362 147.52 41.98 -39.95
N SER A 363 146.71 43.03 -39.93
CA SER A 363 147.09 44.39 -39.57
C SER A 363 146.10 44.88 -38.52
N MET A 364 146.55 45.15 -37.30
CA MET A 364 145.72 45.74 -36.25
C MET A 364 145.51 47.24 -36.50
N ASP A 365 144.36 47.78 -36.04
CA ASP A 365 144.01 49.20 -36.05
C ASP A 365 143.51 49.59 -34.64
N GLY A 366 144.43 49.68 -33.67
CA GLY A 366 144.08 49.71 -32.25
C GLY A 366 144.18 48.31 -31.61
N TYR A 367 143.63 48.15 -30.40
CA TYR A 367 143.70 46.89 -29.65
C TYR A 367 142.47 45.99 -29.84
N ASP A 368 141.38 46.53 -30.37
CA ASP A 368 140.06 45.88 -30.46
C ASP A 368 139.55 45.67 -31.89
N LYS A 369 140.37 45.93 -32.92
CA LYS A 369 139.98 45.74 -34.33
C LYS A 369 141.18 45.68 -35.26
N GLY A 370 140.94 45.22 -36.49
CA GLY A 370 141.97 45.14 -37.52
C GLY A 370 141.44 44.64 -38.85
N THR A 371 142.35 44.28 -39.75
CA THR A 371 142.04 43.71 -41.07
C THR A 371 142.98 42.57 -41.40
N ILE A 372 142.42 41.48 -41.94
CA ILE A 372 143.16 40.34 -42.46
C ILE A 372 143.19 40.45 -43.97
N LYS A 373 144.38 40.66 -44.52
CA LYS A 373 144.60 40.74 -45.96
C LYS A 373 144.94 39.36 -46.49
N VAL A 374 144.06 38.80 -47.32
CA VAL A 374 144.12 37.43 -47.84
C VAL A 374 144.36 37.46 -49.34
N THR A 375 145.47 36.88 -49.80
CA THR A 375 145.78 36.67 -51.22
C THR A 375 145.30 35.27 -51.63
N THR A 376 144.38 35.21 -52.61
CA THR A 376 143.76 33.96 -53.08
C THR A 376 144.67 33.21 -54.06
N SER A 377 144.41 31.91 -54.25
CA SER A 377 145.14 31.08 -55.23
C SER A 377 144.70 31.36 -56.66
N ALA A 378 145.65 31.50 -57.59
CA ALA A 378 145.38 31.67 -59.01
C ALA A 378 144.74 30.45 -59.70
N GLY A 379 144.76 29.27 -59.05
CA GLY A 379 144.16 28.04 -59.58
C GLY A 379 142.67 27.84 -59.24
N GLY A 380 142.08 28.73 -58.43
CA GLY A 380 140.75 28.51 -57.85
C GLY A 380 140.73 27.42 -56.76
N GLY A 381 139.54 27.17 -56.21
CA GLY A 381 139.31 26.21 -55.11
C GLY A 381 139.26 26.86 -53.73
N GLU A 382 138.45 26.28 -52.83
CA GLU A 382 138.10 26.86 -51.51
C GLU A 382 139.32 27.36 -50.71
N GLY A 383 139.22 28.61 -50.25
CA GLY A 383 140.20 29.23 -49.38
C GLY A 383 139.82 29.14 -47.92
N LYS A 384 140.80 28.84 -47.06
CA LYS A 384 140.62 28.79 -45.62
C LYS A 384 141.69 29.61 -44.90
N VAL A 385 141.25 30.46 -43.97
CA VAL A 385 142.13 31.24 -43.09
C VAL A 385 141.72 31.00 -41.64
N LEU A 386 142.67 30.52 -40.85
CA LEU A 386 142.55 30.38 -39.40
C LEU A 386 142.98 31.68 -38.74
N VAL A 387 142.21 32.13 -37.74
CA VAL A 387 142.45 33.38 -37.02
C VAL A 387 142.41 33.08 -35.53
N PHE A 388 143.46 33.48 -34.81
CA PHE A 388 143.59 33.32 -33.38
C PHE A 388 143.54 34.68 -32.70
N VAL A 389 142.83 34.77 -31.59
CA VAL A 389 142.85 35.95 -30.71
C VAL A 389 143.16 35.50 -29.29
N ASN A 390 144.14 36.11 -28.66
CA ASN A 390 144.62 35.76 -27.33
C ASN A 390 144.58 36.99 -26.42
N LYS A 391 143.95 36.84 -25.24
CA LYS A 391 143.96 37.79 -24.13
C LYS A 391 144.38 37.07 -22.85
N GLY A 392 145.68 36.91 -22.64
CA GLY A 392 146.27 36.27 -21.45
C GLY A 392 145.89 34.79 -21.31
N ASN A 393 144.89 34.51 -20.46
CA ASN A 393 144.43 33.14 -20.19
C ASN A 393 143.29 32.67 -21.13
N ALA A 394 142.73 33.56 -21.96
CA ALA A 394 141.70 33.21 -22.93
C ALA A 394 142.26 33.26 -24.36
N THR A 395 142.18 32.15 -25.08
CA THR A 395 142.46 32.10 -26.53
C THR A 395 141.23 31.58 -27.25
N ILE A 396 140.82 32.29 -28.30
CA ILE A 396 139.75 31.89 -29.21
C ILE A 396 140.33 31.71 -30.61
N MET A 397 139.74 30.78 -31.36
CA MET A 397 140.08 30.53 -32.76
C MET A 397 138.80 30.60 -33.60
N ARG A 398 138.88 31.27 -34.74
CA ARG A 398 137.82 31.33 -35.76
C ARG A 398 138.40 30.98 -37.14
N VAL A 399 137.51 30.60 -38.04
CA VAL A 399 137.84 30.24 -39.43
C VAL A 399 137.06 31.14 -40.39
N LEU A 400 137.74 31.63 -41.42
CA LEU A 400 137.15 32.25 -42.61
C LEU A 400 137.17 31.23 -43.76
N LEU A 401 136.00 30.97 -44.34
CA LEU A 401 135.76 30.18 -45.57
C LEU A 401 135.25 31.13 -46.69
N PHE A 402 135.00 30.64 -47.92
CA PHE A 402 134.63 31.45 -49.11
C PHE A 402 133.74 30.60 -50.10
N ASP A 403 132.61 31.11 -50.68
CA ASP A 403 131.50 30.33 -51.36
C ASP A 403 130.87 30.99 -52.66
N GLN A 404 129.83 30.43 -53.35
CA GLN A 404 129.35 30.81 -54.72
C GLN A 404 127.82 30.51 -55.10
N GLY A 405 126.88 31.50 -55.35
CA GLY A 405 125.53 31.33 -56.04
C GLY A 405 124.20 32.05 -55.51
N VAL A 406 123.06 32.24 -56.28
CA VAL A 406 121.82 33.08 -55.93
C VAL A 406 120.40 32.67 -56.53
N VAL A 407 119.22 33.06 -55.93
CA VAL A 407 117.77 32.83 -56.36
C VAL A 407 116.76 33.97 -55.92
N ARG A 408 115.55 34.16 -56.53
CA ARG A 408 114.45 35.12 -56.16
C ARG A 408 112.97 34.69 -56.49
N VAL A 409 111.95 35.26 -55.81
CA VAL A 409 110.48 35.09 -56.06
C VAL A 409 109.79 36.46 -56.23
N LEU A 410 108.66 36.53 -56.96
CA LEU A 410 107.96 37.78 -57.33
C LEU A 410 106.98 38.33 -56.28
N ASN A 411 106.05 37.52 -55.77
CA ASN A 411 105.05 37.90 -54.75
C ASN A 411 105.09 36.89 -53.59
N ASP A 412 104.94 37.38 -52.36
CA ASP A 412 105.10 36.60 -51.12
C ASP A 412 103.79 36.29 -50.37
N ALA A 413 102.64 36.86 -50.75
CA ALA A 413 101.32 36.52 -50.18
C ALA A 413 100.16 36.61 -51.19
N ILE A 414 99.19 35.67 -51.15
CA ILE A 414 98.12 35.51 -52.17
C ILE A 414 96.76 35.14 -51.54
N THR A 415 95.64 35.62 -52.10
CA THR A 415 94.25 35.33 -51.63
C THR A 415 93.37 34.77 -52.75
N VAL A 416 92.48 33.82 -52.44
CA VAL A 416 91.59 33.12 -53.39
C VAL A 416 90.12 32.99 -52.91
N SER A 417 89.22 32.67 -53.85
CA SER A 417 87.77 32.55 -53.66
C SER A 417 87.36 31.43 -52.67
N PRO A 418 86.27 31.55 -51.90
CA PRO A 418 85.73 30.45 -51.08
C PRO A 418 85.30 29.21 -51.88
N SER A 419 85.08 29.33 -53.19
CA SER A 419 84.76 28.24 -54.12
C SER A 419 86.02 27.60 -54.76
N ASP A 420 85.89 26.39 -55.32
CA ASP A 420 86.97 25.68 -56.03
C ASP A 420 87.70 26.60 -57.03
N THR A 421 89.03 26.70 -56.94
CA THR A 421 89.84 27.66 -57.70
C THR A 421 91.20 27.07 -58.10
N THR A 422 91.81 27.56 -59.18
CA THR A 422 93.21 27.25 -59.56
C THR A 422 94.07 28.52 -59.50
N LEU A 423 95.28 28.41 -58.95
CA LEU A 423 96.24 29.51 -58.72
C LEU A 423 97.59 29.22 -59.42
N VAL A 424 98.31 30.27 -59.85
CA VAL A 424 99.65 30.17 -60.49
C VAL A 424 100.60 31.23 -59.91
N VAL A 425 101.88 30.88 -59.69
CA VAL A 425 102.92 31.69 -59.02
C VAL A 425 104.23 31.66 -59.82
N ASN A 426 104.95 32.79 -59.96
CA ASN A 426 106.15 32.94 -60.80
C ASN A 426 107.44 33.29 -60.01
N LEU A 427 108.63 32.84 -60.47
CA LEU A 427 109.95 33.01 -59.82
C LEU A 427 111.15 33.02 -60.79
N SER A 428 112.35 33.46 -60.34
CA SER A 428 113.60 33.43 -61.12
C SER A 428 114.84 32.90 -60.35
N THR A 429 115.75 32.18 -61.03
CA THR A 429 116.84 31.42 -60.38
C THR A 429 118.15 31.36 -61.19
N SER A 430 119.31 31.33 -60.51
CA SER A 430 120.61 30.91 -61.07
C SER A 430 121.08 29.54 -60.54
N VAL A 431 120.21 28.82 -59.82
CA VAL A 431 120.46 27.48 -59.27
C VAL A 431 119.78 26.44 -60.18
N PRO A 432 120.45 25.32 -60.56
CA PRO A 432 119.97 24.43 -61.64
C PRO A 432 118.64 23.71 -61.39
N GLU A 433 118.38 23.32 -60.13
CA GLU A 433 117.18 22.59 -59.73
C GLU A 433 116.62 23.13 -58.40
N ILE A 434 115.29 23.28 -58.35
CA ILE A 434 114.55 23.73 -57.16
C ILE A 434 113.50 22.72 -56.72
N LYS A 435 113.15 22.75 -55.43
CA LYS A 435 112.12 21.90 -54.82
C LYS A 435 111.10 22.74 -54.07
N VAL A 436 109.81 22.52 -54.35
CA VAL A 436 108.65 23.14 -53.69
C VAL A 436 108.17 22.25 -52.52
N VAL A 437 107.71 22.86 -51.42
CA VAL A 437 107.18 22.14 -50.24
C VAL A 437 105.86 22.75 -49.78
N ILE A 438 104.79 21.94 -49.76
CA ILE A 438 103.47 22.27 -49.18
C ILE A 438 103.36 21.63 -47.77
N PRO A 439 103.00 22.40 -46.72
CA PRO A 439 102.77 21.87 -45.37
C PRO A 439 101.64 20.82 -45.28
N ASP A 440 101.76 19.90 -44.33
CA ASP A 440 100.87 18.73 -44.20
C ASP A 440 99.41 19.08 -43.88
N ASP A 441 99.16 20.16 -43.16
CA ASP A 441 97.81 20.67 -42.85
C ASP A 441 97.06 21.16 -44.11
N ALA A 442 97.79 21.75 -45.05
CA ALA A 442 97.25 22.31 -46.27
C ALA A 442 97.04 21.30 -47.41
N GLN A 443 97.70 20.14 -47.38
CA GLN A 443 97.56 19.10 -48.42
C GLN A 443 96.12 18.55 -48.57
N SER A 444 95.29 18.75 -47.54
CA SER A 444 93.86 18.41 -47.59
C SER A 444 93.05 19.25 -48.59
N TRP A 445 93.49 20.50 -48.86
CA TRP A 445 92.76 21.47 -49.69
C TRP A 445 93.60 22.20 -50.75
N ILE A 446 94.94 22.11 -50.72
CA ILE A 446 95.85 22.61 -51.77
C ILE A 446 96.66 21.45 -52.36
N ARG A 447 96.71 21.35 -53.69
CA ARG A 447 97.51 20.35 -54.42
C ARG A 447 98.28 21.03 -55.55
N GLN A 448 99.58 20.77 -55.67
CA GLN A 448 100.36 21.27 -56.81
C GLN A 448 99.90 20.59 -58.10
N CYS A 449 99.66 21.37 -59.15
CA CYS A 449 99.32 20.87 -60.48
C CYS A 449 100.57 20.77 -61.36
N GLU A 450 100.66 19.72 -62.16
CA GLU A 450 101.66 19.62 -63.22
C GLU A 450 101.27 20.52 -64.41
N LEU A 451 102.03 21.60 -64.62
CA LEU A 451 102.03 22.34 -65.89
C LEU A 451 103.23 21.90 -66.76
N PRO A 452 103.08 21.80 -68.09
CA PRO A 452 104.20 21.47 -68.98
C PRO A 452 105.22 22.63 -69.02
N VAL A 453 106.47 22.34 -68.68
CA VAL A 453 107.54 23.34 -68.55
C VAL A 453 108.22 23.63 -69.90
N THR A 454 108.27 24.90 -70.31
CA THR A 454 109.11 25.37 -71.43
C THR A 454 110.45 25.94 -70.93
N LYS A 455 111.57 25.50 -71.52
CA LYS A 455 112.94 25.84 -71.06
C LYS A 455 113.57 27.00 -71.84
N ALA A 456 114.16 27.97 -71.13
CA ALA A 456 115.19 28.90 -71.60
C ALA A 456 116.06 29.38 -70.41
N ASP A 457 117.24 29.94 -70.66
CA ASP A 457 118.19 30.34 -69.59
C ASP A 457 117.82 31.67 -68.90
N MET A 458 118.10 31.75 -67.59
CA MET A 458 117.31 32.52 -66.60
C MET A 458 115.83 32.13 -66.65
N ARG A 459 115.50 31.03 -65.97
CA ARG A 459 114.14 30.51 -65.96
C ARG A 459 113.23 31.36 -65.10
N GLU A 460 112.32 32.06 -65.77
CA GLU A 460 110.99 32.34 -65.23
C GLU A 460 110.25 30.99 -65.11
N GLU A 461 110.04 30.50 -63.89
CA GLU A 461 109.29 29.26 -63.64
C GLU A 461 107.92 29.57 -63.04
N SER A 462 106.87 28.92 -63.55
CA SER A 462 105.49 29.03 -63.06
C SER A 462 105.07 27.76 -62.34
N ILE A 463 104.61 27.88 -61.09
CA ILE A 463 104.09 26.79 -60.26
C ILE A 463 102.58 26.96 -60.12
N ALA A 464 101.79 25.92 -60.39
CA ALA A 464 100.33 25.94 -60.28
C ALA A 464 99.80 25.11 -59.11
N PHE A 465 98.67 25.52 -58.56
CA PHE A 465 97.98 24.88 -57.44
C PHE A 465 96.47 24.79 -57.69
N ALA A 466 95.88 23.62 -57.46
CA ALA A 466 94.42 23.46 -57.31
C ALA A 466 94.05 23.66 -55.83
N ILE A 467 92.97 24.39 -55.60
CA ILE A 467 92.50 24.79 -54.27
C ILE A 467 91.01 24.43 -54.17
N ASP A 468 90.68 23.50 -53.27
CA ASP A 468 89.30 23.04 -53.05
C ASP A 468 88.46 24.12 -52.34
N ALA A 469 87.13 24.04 -52.44
CA ALA A 469 86.20 24.96 -51.79
C ALA A 469 86.23 24.86 -50.26
N ASN A 470 85.91 25.96 -49.58
CA ASN A 470 85.82 26.03 -48.12
C ASN A 470 84.36 26.10 -47.66
N LEU A 471 83.79 24.93 -47.36
CA LEU A 471 82.43 24.77 -46.84
C LEU A 471 82.35 24.92 -45.31
N SER A 472 83.45 25.30 -44.65
CA SER A 472 83.47 25.54 -43.19
C SER A 472 83.00 26.96 -42.85
N LYS A 473 82.77 27.23 -41.57
CA LYS A 473 82.33 28.55 -41.05
C LYS A 473 83.46 29.58 -40.86
N GLU A 474 84.71 29.22 -41.15
CA GLU A 474 85.90 30.04 -40.90
C GLU A 474 86.85 30.05 -42.12
N PRO A 475 87.65 31.11 -42.35
CA PRO A 475 88.68 31.14 -43.40
C PRO A 475 89.93 30.28 -43.08
N ARG A 476 90.80 30.04 -44.07
CA ARG A 476 92.03 29.20 -43.95
C ARG A 476 93.25 29.72 -44.73
N GLU A 477 94.48 29.43 -44.28
CA GLU A 477 95.76 29.93 -44.83
C GLU A 477 96.91 28.88 -44.78
N THR A 478 97.98 29.03 -45.59
CA THR A 478 99.27 28.27 -45.47
C THR A 478 100.50 28.97 -46.11
N ILE A 479 101.72 28.44 -45.90
CA ILE A 479 103.01 28.95 -46.42
C ILE A 479 103.79 27.86 -47.21
N ILE A 480 104.28 28.20 -48.40
CA ILE A 480 105.06 27.36 -49.32
C ILE A 480 106.55 27.75 -49.31
N ARG A 481 107.48 26.77 -49.37
CA ARG A 481 108.95 27.00 -49.39
C ARG A 481 109.65 26.50 -50.66
N ILE A 482 110.78 27.11 -50.99
CA ILE A 482 111.66 26.78 -52.13
C ILE A 482 113.10 26.50 -51.66
N LEU A 483 113.60 25.31 -52.01
CA LEU A 483 114.93 24.80 -51.65
C LEU A 483 115.78 24.57 -52.91
N SER A 484 117.11 24.67 -52.79
CA SER A 484 118.04 24.11 -53.79
C SER A 484 118.06 22.58 -53.67
N SER A 485 117.81 21.87 -54.76
CA SER A 485 117.75 20.39 -54.73
C SER A 485 119.08 19.74 -54.38
N GLU A 486 120.21 20.31 -54.82
CA GLU A 486 121.56 19.80 -54.54
C GLU A 486 121.96 19.96 -53.07
N THR A 487 121.63 21.09 -52.46
CA THR A 487 122.16 21.46 -51.13
C THR A 487 121.13 21.35 -49.99
N ASN A 488 119.84 21.18 -50.30
CA ASN A 488 118.72 21.34 -49.37
C ASN A 488 118.75 22.65 -48.55
N LYS A 489 119.51 23.66 -48.97
CA LYS A 489 119.50 24.99 -48.35
C LYS A 489 118.33 25.80 -48.90
N GLU A 490 117.62 26.49 -48.00
CA GLU A 490 116.52 27.38 -48.37
C GLU A 490 117.01 28.50 -49.30
N LYS A 491 116.16 28.86 -50.26
CA LYS A 491 116.44 29.93 -51.22
C LYS A 491 115.30 30.97 -51.32
N ALA A 492 114.02 30.62 -51.03
CA ALA A 492 112.86 31.54 -50.94
C ALA A 492 111.58 30.90 -50.32
N ALA A 493 110.51 31.68 -50.05
CA ALA A 493 109.18 31.23 -49.54
C ALA A 493 108.01 32.23 -49.84
N PHE A 494 106.72 31.83 -49.73
CA PHE A 494 105.48 32.67 -49.94
C PHE A 494 104.18 32.06 -49.32
N SER A 495 103.03 32.77 -49.23
CA SER A 495 101.75 32.31 -48.58
C SER A 495 100.44 32.36 -49.43
N ILE A 496 99.37 31.65 -49.00
CA ILE A 496 98.04 31.50 -49.68
C ILE A 496 96.85 31.48 -48.68
N TYR A 497 95.75 32.22 -48.92
CA TYR A 497 94.55 32.40 -48.03
C TYR A 497 93.16 32.24 -48.72
N GLN A 498 92.11 31.73 -48.04
CA GLN A 498 90.73 31.46 -48.56
C GLN A 498 89.56 31.72 -47.56
N GLN A 499 88.36 32.15 -48.03
CA GLN A 499 87.16 32.60 -47.23
C GLN A 499 86.04 31.54 -46.99
N SER A 500 84.85 31.88 -46.45
CA SER A 500 83.75 31.01 -45.92
C SER A 500 82.31 31.52 -46.26
N ASP A 501 81.22 30.73 -46.09
CA ASP A 501 79.79 31.15 -46.28
C ASP A 501 78.73 30.28 -45.51
N VAL A 502 78.06 30.81 -44.43
CA VAL A 502 76.90 30.18 -43.71
C VAL A 502 76.04 31.23 -42.92
N MET A 503 74.75 30.95 -42.61
CA MET A 503 73.83 31.75 -41.72
C MET A 503 73.06 30.90 -40.65
N GLY A 504 72.33 31.53 -39.69
CA GLY A 504 71.75 30.90 -38.46
C GLY A 504 70.21 31.04 -38.19
N ASN A 505 69.72 30.57 -37.02
CA ASN A 505 68.34 30.05 -36.78
C ASN A 505 67.39 30.81 -35.80
N ASN A 506 67.66 32.07 -35.42
CA ASN A 506 66.92 32.78 -34.37
C ASN A 506 65.77 33.70 -34.84
N GLU A 507 65.26 33.51 -36.07
CA GLU A 507 64.14 34.26 -36.63
C GLU A 507 63.06 33.34 -37.21
N ILE A 508 61.79 33.67 -36.98
CA ILE A 508 60.65 33.04 -37.68
C ILE A 508 60.04 34.04 -38.64
N TRP A 509 60.01 33.67 -39.93
CA TRP A 509 59.43 34.48 -40.99
C TRP A 509 58.05 33.95 -41.36
N TYR A 510 57.07 34.85 -41.52
CA TYR A 510 55.70 34.50 -41.88
C TYR A 510 55.11 35.49 -42.88
N THR A 511 53.94 35.18 -43.41
CA THR A 511 53.10 36.09 -44.20
C THR A 511 51.67 35.96 -43.70
N SER A 512 50.90 37.06 -43.69
CA SER A 512 49.49 37.05 -43.30
C SER A 512 48.59 37.48 -44.46
N THR A 513 47.46 36.78 -44.60
CA THR A 513 46.47 37.02 -45.67
C THR A 513 45.63 38.26 -45.43
N ASP A 514 45.50 38.70 -44.18
CA ASP A 514 44.80 39.93 -43.77
C ASP A 514 45.74 41.17 -43.70
N GLY A 515 47.05 40.96 -43.90
CA GLY A 515 48.07 42.01 -43.82
C GLY A 515 48.46 42.45 -42.41
N ASN A 516 47.95 41.78 -41.36
CA ASN A 516 48.25 42.11 -39.97
C ASN A 516 49.44 41.31 -39.41
N ILE A 517 49.94 41.76 -38.25
CA ILE A 517 50.89 41.00 -37.42
C ILE A 517 50.20 39.71 -36.94
N VAL A 518 50.88 38.57 -37.09
CA VAL A 518 50.41 37.31 -36.50
C VAL A 518 50.86 37.27 -35.04
N GLU A 519 49.89 37.25 -34.13
CA GLU A 519 50.11 37.15 -32.69
C GLU A 519 50.26 35.69 -32.25
N PRO A 520 51.25 35.36 -31.40
CA PRO A 520 51.25 34.11 -30.65
C PRO A 520 49.97 33.93 -29.82
N SER A 521 49.46 32.72 -29.78
CA SER A 521 48.38 32.34 -28.83
C SER A 521 48.93 32.12 -27.42
N ASP A 522 50.14 31.56 -27.34
CA ASP A 522 50.93 31.35 -26.13
C ASP A 522 52.39 31.80 -26.39
N PRO A 523 52.80 32.97 -25.88
CA PRO A 523 54.19 33.43 -26.00
C PRO A 523 55.22 32.49 -25.35
N GLY A 524 54.82 31.60 -24.44
CA GLY A 524 55.70 30.61 -23.82
C GLY A 524 56.06 29.43 -24.72
N ALA A 525 55.32 29.22 -25.83
CA ALA A 525 55.47 28.05 -26.68
C ALA A 525 56.83 27.95 -27.41
N PHE A 526 57.51 29.09 -27.66
CA PHE A 526 58.76 29.14 -28.41
C PHE A 526 60.02 28.82 -27.60
N ARG A 527 59.91 28.73 -26.25
CA ARG A 527 61.03 28.55 -25.31
C ARG A 527 62.14 29.64 -25.35
N ALA A 528 61.94 30.68 -26.14
CA ALA A 528 62.76 31.88 -26.22
C ALA A 528 61.84 33.12 -26.14
N ASN A 529 62.32 34.21 -25.57
CA ASN A 529 61.53 35.44 -25.45
C ASN A 529 61.48 36.16 -26.79
N ILE A 530 60.29 36.66 -27.15
CA ILE A 530 60.11 37.45 -28.37
C ILE A 530 60.70 38.84 -28.14
N ILE A 531 61.81 39.14 -28.82
CA ILE A 531 62.43 40.48 -28.84
C ILE A 531 61.57 41.45 -29.63
N SER A 532 61.06 41.02 -30.79
CA SER A 532 60.24 41.86 -31.67
C SER A 532 59.36 41.02 -32.58
N ASN A 533 58.16 41.51 -32.85
CA ASN A 533 57.28 41.01 -33.90
C ASN A 533 56.93 42.19 -34.81
N THR A 534 57.36 42.15 -36.07
CA THR A 534 57.17 43.24 -37.03
C THR A 534 56.58 42.71 -38.33
N TYR A 535 55.73 43.51 -38.97
CA TYR A 535 55.16 43.20 -40.28
C TYR A 535 55.35 44.38 -41.22
N LEU A 536 56.11 44.18 -42.30
CA LEU A 536 56.44 45.23 -43.26
C LEU A 536 56.50 44.63 -44.66
N ASN A 537 55.93 45.33 -45.65
CA ASN A 537 55.95 44.95 -47.07
C ASN A 537 55.49 43.49 -47.34
N GLY A 538 54.48 43.02 -46.59
CA GLY A 538 53.91 41.67 -46.75
C GLY A 538 54.72 40.54 -46.10
N LYS A 539 55.80 40.85 -45.37
CA LYS A 539 56.58 39.89 -44.60
C LYS A 539 56.49 40.20 -43.11
N GLY A 540 56.17 39.18 -42.33
CA GLY A 540 56.27 39.16 -40.88
C GLY A 540 57.58 38.54 -40.41
N VAL A 541 58.15 39.09 -39.34
CA VAL A 541 59.35 38.56 -38.67
C VAL A 541 59.13 38.58 -37.15
N LEU A 542 59.10 37.40 -36.52
CA LEU A 542 59.36 37.25 -35.10
C LEU A 542 60.88 37.05 -34.90
N ARG A 543 61.46 37.81 -33.97
CA ARG A 543 62.83 37.64 -33.50
C ARG A 543 62.84 37.19 -32.05
N PHE A 544 63.78 36.33 -31.72
CA PHE A 544 63.91 35.71 -30.40
C PHE A 544 65.29 35.99 -29.79
N ASP A 545 65.39 35.91 -28.46
CA ASP A 545 66.66 36.03 -27.73
C ASP A 545 67.51 34.75 -27.71
N ALA A 546 66.95 33.63 -28.17
CA ALA A 546 67.61 32.36 -28.42
C ALA A 546 67.06 31.68 -29.68
N ASP A 547 67.73 30.63 -30.17
CA ASP A 547 67.23 29.81 -31.27
C ASP A 547 65.88 29.15 -30.91
N VAL A 548 64.94 29.11 -31.85
CA VAL A 548 63.65 28.42 -31.67
C VAL A 548 63.70 27.06 -32.35
N ASP A 549 63.74 26.00 -31.55
CA ASP A 549 63.89 24.61 -32.02
C ASP A 549 62.57 23.88 -32.30
N ARG A 550 61.44 24.40 -31.78
CA ARG A 550 60.11 23.78 -31.88
C ARG A 550 58.96 24.79 -31.90
N LEU A 551 57.87 24.41 -32.59
CA LEU A 551 56.56 25.06 -32.55
C LEU A 551 55.50 24.04 -32.13
N GLY A 552 54.61 24.42 -31.21
CA GLY A 552 53.48 23.59 -30.78
C GLY A 552 52.26 23.73 -31.70
N GLU A 553 51.36 22.74 -31.67
CA GLU A 553 50.07 22.86 -32.35
C GLU A 553 49.30 24.08 -31.81
N SER A 554 48.80 24.93 -32.72
CA SER A 554 48.11 26.20 -32.40
C SER A 554 48.97 27.31 -31.78
N THR A 555 50.31 27.31 -31.92
CA THR A 555 51.23 28.36 -31.41
C THR A 555 50.85 29.81 -31.80
N PHE A 556 50.13 30.00 -32.91
CA PHE A 556 49.68 31.31 -33.39
C PHE A 556 48.16 31.42 -33.40
N LYS A 557 47.64 32.55 -32.91
CA LYS A 557 46.21 32.79 -32.76
C LYS A 557 45.53 32.91 -34.13
N SER A 558 44.42 32.21 -34.30
CA SER A 558 43.65 32.16 -35.57
C SER A 558 44.44 31.67 -36.81
N CYS A 559 45.59 31.02 -36.63
CA CYS A 559 46.34 30.39 -37.71
C CYS A 559 45.89 28.92 -37.89
N TYR A 560 45.02 28.66 -38.86
CA TYR A 560 44.44 27.33 -39.09
C TYR A 560 45.23 26.47 -40.11
N THR A 561 46.30 27.02 -40.70
CA THR A 561 47.21 26.30 -41.60
C THR A 561 48.63 26.87 -41.47
N LEU A 562 49.52 26.17 -40.74
CA LEU A 562 50.96 26.33 -40.95
C LEU A 562 51.39 25.52 -42.19
N LYS A 563 52.38 26.03 -42.91
CA LYS A 563 53.14 25.34 -43.97
C LYS A 563 54.62 25.60 -43.78
#